data_AF-A0A1G4Q384-F1
#
_entry.id   AF-A0A1G4Q384-F1
#
_cell.length_a   1.000
_cell.length_b   1.000
_cell.length_c   1.000
_cell.angle_alpha   90.00
_cell.angle_beta   90.00
_cell.angle_gamma   90.00
#
_symmetry.space_group_name_H-M   'P 1'
#
loop_
_entity.id
_entity.type
_entity.pdbx_description
1 polymer ?
#
loop_
_entity_poly.entity_id
_entity_poly.type
_entity_poly.pdbx_seq_one_letter_code
_entity_poly.pdbx_strand_id
1 'polypeptide(L)'
;MTSVQKLAGHRFMQADYLIGRYAATVPAETTLEDVTHPEFFANHLSSFRAGMVINVISDDHKLDCDLRVLTVTKTSAKVRVLRVFDEKTAPKVAEAKISDPIISHGGPAHKWRFIHNGEIVQHGFDTKEAAERAAGKYIELLKGE
;
A
#
# COMPACT_ATOMS: atom_id res chain seq x y z
N MET A 1 -12.18 -42.53 -18.97
CA MET A 1 -12.66 -41.15 -18.72
C MET A 1 -12.95 -41.04 -17.23
N THR A 2 -12.13 -40.30 -16.47
CA THR A 2 -12.34 -40.07 -15.04
C THR A 2 -13.52 -39.11 -14.87
N SER A 3 -14.63 -39.58 -14.30
CA SER A 3 -15.79 -38.74 -14.02
C SER A 3 -15.40 -37.67 -13.00
N VAL A 4 -15.58 -36.40 -13.35
CA VAL A 4 -15.28 -35.28 -12.45
C VAL A 4 -16.27 -35.30 -11.28
N GLN A 5 -15.78 -35.55 -10.07
CA GLN A 5 -16.58 -35.45 -8.85
C GLN A 5 -17.00 -34.00 -8.64
N LYS A 6 -18.32 -33.76 -8.57
CA LYS A 6 -18.89 -32.44 -8.29
C LYS A 6 -18.89 -32.17 -6.79
N LEU A 7 -18.53 -30.94 -6.39
CA LEU A 7 -18.56 -30.51 -4.99
C LEU A 7 -20.01 -30.49 -4.49
N ALA A 8 -20.27 -31.13 -3.36
CA ALA A 8 -21.59 -31.10 -2.73
C ALA A 8 -21.88 -29.70 -2.15
N GLY A 9 -23.09 -29.17 -2.37
CA GLY A 9 -23.44 -27.78 -2.04
C GLY A 9 -23.24 -27.39 -0.56
N HIS A 10 -23.40 -28.33 0.38
CA HIS A 10 -23.17 -28.09 1.81
C HIS A 10 -21.70 -27.82 2.16
N ARG A 11 -20.75 -28.11 1.25
CA ARG A 11 -19.32 -27.80 1.42
C ARG A 11 -18.96 -26.40 0.92
N PHE A 12 -19.92 -25.69 0.34
CA PHE A 12 -19.76 -24.33 -0.13
C PHE A 12 -20.43 -23.39 0.87
N MET A 13 -19.62 -22.69 1.66
CA MET A 13 -20.06 -21.74 2.69
C MET A 13 -19.27 -20.44 2.56
N GLN A 14 -19.80 -19.36 3.12
CA GLN A 14 -19.13 -18.06 3.12
C GLN A 14 -17.80 -18.14 3.87
N ALA A 15 -16.75 -17.65 3.22
CA ALA A 15 -15.37 -17.78 3.69
C ALA A 15 -15.13 -17.17 5.08
N ASP A 16 -15.79 -16.06 5.40
CA ASP A 16 -15.58 -15.34 6.67
C ASP A 16 -16.08 -16.13 7.90
N TYR A 17 -17.02 -17.06 7.72
CA TYR A 17 -17.49 -17.95 8.78
C TYR A 17 -16.61 -19.19 8.95
N LEU A 18 -15.89 -19.59 7.91
CA LEU A 18 -15.14 -20.85 7.88
C LEU A 18 -13.62 -20.64 8.07
N ILE A 19 -13.09 -19.52 7.56
CA ILE A 19 -11.67 -19.19 7.56
C ILE A 19 -11.44 -18.07 8.57
N GLY A 20 -10.92 -18.42 9.74
CA GLY A 20 -10.42 -17.43 10.68
C GLY A 20 -9.26 -16.64 10.06
N ARG A 21 -9.31 -15.30 10.21
CA ARG A 21 -8.27 -14.39 9.76
C ARG A 21 -7.63 -13.70 10.97
N TYR A 22 -6.31 -13.67 11.00
CA TYR A 22 -5.53 -12.90 11.96
C TYR A 22 -4.64 -11.91 11.23
N ALA A 23 -4.33 -10.80 11.90
CA ALA A 23 -3.30 -9.86 11.49
C ALA A 23 -2.21 -9.83 12.56
N ALA A 24 -0.95 -9.81 12.15
CA ALA A 24 0.21 -9.70 13.02
C ALA A 24 1.10 -8.57 12.52
N THR A 25 1.51 -7.70 13.44
CA THR A 25 2.53 -6.69 13.17
C THR A 25 3.86 -7.17 13.70
N VAL A 26 4.93 -7.05 12.91
CA VAL A 26 6.27 -7.54 13.25
C VAL A 26 7.31 -6.43 13.17
N PRO A 27 8.42 -6.51 13.93
CA PRO A 27 9.52 -5.55 13.82
C PRO A 27 10.09 -5.48 12.40
N ALA A 28 10.62 -4.32 12.00
CA ALA A 28 11.19 -4.08 10.67
C ALA A 28 12.36 -5.00 10.28
N GLU A 29 13.05 -5.60 11.25
CA GLU A 29 14.16 -6.54 11.00
C GLU A 29 13.68 -7.97 10.70
N THR A 30 12.39 -8.25 10.86
CA THR A 30 11.83 -9.59 10.68
C THR A 30 11.86 -9.98 9.21
N THR A 31 12.40 -11.17 8.92
CA THR A 31 12.46 -11.72 7.56
C THR A 31 11.30 -12.69 7.28
N LEU A 32 11.11 -13.05 6.01
CA LEU A 32 10.12 -14.06 5.64
C LEU A 32 10.48 -15.45 6.22
N GLU A 33 11.78 -15.74 6.30
CA GLU A 33 12.31 -16.96 6.91
C GLU A 33 11.94 -17.06 8.38
N ASP A 34 12.02 -15.95 9.11
CA ASP A 34 11.62 -15.90 10.53
C ASP A 34 10.12 -16.16 10.68
N VAL A 35 9.29 -15.49 9.89
CA VAL A 35 7.83 -15.62 9.94
C VAL A 35 7.36 -17.03 9.56
N THR A 36 8.10 -17.72 8.69
CA THR A 36 7.79 -19.11 8.31
C THR A 36 8.37 -20.14 9.28
N HIS A 37 9.18 -19.71 10.25
CA HIS A 37 9.76 -20.60 11.24
C HIS A 37 8.65 -21.24 12.12
N PRO A 38 8.68 -22.56 12.36
CA PRO A 38 7.60 -23.26 13.04
C PRO A 38 7.28 -22.75 14.46
N GLU A 39 8.28 -22.19 15.14
CA GLU A 39 8.17 -21.68 16.51
C GLU A 39 7.88 -20.17 16.57
N PHE A 40 7.86 -19.46 15.45
CA PHE A 40 7.65 -18.01 15.42
C PHE A 40 6.34 -17.60 16.13
N PHE A 41 5.30 -18.40 15.96
CA PHE A 41 3.98 -18.17 16.55
C PHE A 41 3.74 -18.91 17.86
N ALA A 42 4.77 -19.43 18.53
CA ALA A 42 4.63 -20.29 19.72
C ALA A 42 3.72 -19.69 20.81
N ASN A 43 3.77 -18.38 21.01
CA ASN A 43 2.97 -17.67 22.02
C ASN A 43 1.47 -17.53 21.66
N HIS A 44 1.09 -17.78 20.42
CA HIS A 44 -0.27 -17.55 19.90
C HIS A 44 -0.91 -18.80 19.27
N LEU A 45 -0.29 -19.98 19.43
CA LEU A 45 -0.77 -21.25 18.84
C LEU A 45 -2.18 -21.65 19.30
N SER A 46 -2.58 -21.28 20.52
CA SER A 46 -3.90 -21.60 21.08
C SER A 46 -5.06 -20.99 20.27
N SER A 47 -4.79 -19.90 19.55
CA SER A 47 -5.77 -19.18 18.74
C SER A 47 -5.87 -19.73 17.31
N PHE A 48 -4.93 -20.59 16.90
CA PHE A 48 -4.80 -21.04 15.51
C PHE A 48 -5.55 -22.33 15.24
N ARG A 49 -6.09 -22.43 14.03
CA ARG A 49 -6.69 -23.64 13.47
C ARG A 49 -6.18 -23.86 12.06
N ALA A 50 -6.09 -25.13 11.65
CA ALA A 50 -5.73 -25.46 10.29
C ALA A 50 -6.70 -24.81 9.28
N GLY A 51 -6.16 -24.26 8.20
CA GLY A 51 -6.91 -23.56 7.16
C GLY A 51 -7.04 -22.04 7.36
N MET A 52 -6.70 -21.52 8.54
CA MET A 52 -6.71 -20.07 8.84
C MET A 52 -5.70 -19.30 8.00
N VAL A 53 -5.96 -18.00 7.84
CA VAL A 53 -5.07 -17.06 7.15
C VAL A 53 -4.51 -16.05 8.15
N ILE A 54 -3.20 -15.79 8.06
CA ILE A 54 -2.51 -14.80 8.88
C ILE A 54 -1.90 -13.77 7.92
N ASN A 55 -2.31 -12.51 8.06
CA ASN A 55 -1.68 -11.40 7.37
C ASN A 55 -0.58 -10.83 8.27
N VAL A 56 0.64 -10.71 7.75
CA VAL A 56 1.80 -10.21 8.49
C VAL A 56 2.30 -8.95 7.83
N ILE A 57 2.45 -7.88 8.60
CA ILE A 57 2.94 -6.57 8.15
C ILE A 57 4.08 -6.12 9.06
N SER A 58 5.21 -5.70 8.49
CA SER A 58 6.29 -5.08 9.26
C SER A 58 6.01 -3.61 9.57
N ASP A 59 6.63 -3.09 10.63
CA ASP A 59 6.54 -1.66 11.01
C ASP A 59 7.00 -0.70 9.91
N ASP A 60 7.95 -1.13 9.06
CA ASP A 60 8.45 -0.36 7.92
C ASP A 60 7.70 -0.66 6.61
N HIS A 61 6.66 -1.49 6.67
CA HIS A 61 5.84 -1.94 5.55
C HIS A 61 6.60 -2.65 4.41
N LYS A 62 7.87 -3.04 4.61
CA LYS A 62 8.65 -3.77 3.60
C LYS A 62 8.28 -5.24 3.52
N LEU A 63 7.88 -5.84 4.64
CA LEU A 63 7.38 -7.20 4.69
C LEU A 63 5.86 -7.15 4.83
N ASP A 64 5.15 -7.43 3.74
CA ASP A 64 3.72 -7.73 3.73
C ASP A 64 3.54 -9.14 3.14
N CYS A 65 3.06 -10.09 3.95
CA CYS A 65 2.77 -11.42 3.46
C CYS A 65 1.50 -12.03 4.06
N ASP A 66 0.83 -12.85 3.26
CA ASP A 66 -0.28 -13.69 3.69
C ASP A 66 0.19 -15.12 3.87
N LEU A 67 -0.12 -15.71 5.02
CA LEU A 67 0.21 -17.09 5.37
C LEU A 67 -1.07 -17.91 5.54
N ARG A 68 -0.99 -19.20 5.23
CA ARG A 68 -2.01 -20.21 5.53
C ARG A 68 -1.49 -21.15 6.59
N VAL A 69 -2.22 -21.32 7.68
CA VAL A 69 -1.91 -22.34 8.69
C VAL A 69 -2.26 -23.71 8.12
N LEU A 70 -1.26 -24.60 7.99
CA LEU A 70 -1.47 -25.98 7.55
C LEU A 70 -1.77 -26.90 8.73
N THR A 71 -0.97 -26.80 9.79
CA THR A 71 -1.07 -27.66 10.97
C THR A 71 -0.56 -26.91 12.19
N VAL A 72 -1.19 -27.17 13.34
CA VAL A 72 -0.81 -26.58 14.62
C VAL A 72 -0.59 -27.72 15.60
N THR A 73 0.56 -27.71 16.28
CA THR A 73 0.88 -28.58 17.41
C THR A 73 0.87 -27.76 18.70
N LYS A 74 1.23 -28.37 19.83
CA LYS A 74 1.34 -27.64 21.11
C LYS A 74 2.48 -26.60 21.11
N THR A 75 3.51 -26.79 20.29
CA THR A 75 4.73 -25.97 20.32
C THR A 75 5.08 -25.34 18.98
N SER A 76 4.44 -25.75 17.89
CA SER A 76 4.76 -25.25 16.56
C SER A 76 3.54 -25.13 15.64
N ALA A 77 3.61 -24.19 14.70
CA ALA A 77 2.67 -24.08 13.59
C ALA A 77 3.42 -24.25 12.27
N LYS A 78 2.92 -25.12 11.38
CA LYS A 78 3.39 -25.20 10.00
C LYS A 78 2.55 -24.28 9.15
N VAL A 79 3.17 -23.27 8.55
CA VAL A 79 2.51 -22.29 7.68
C VAL A 79 2.97 -22.42 6.22
N ARG A 80 2.11 -22.00 5.30
CA ARG A 80 2.40 -21.89 3.86
C ARG A 80 2.18 -20.46 3.42
N VAL A 81 3.17 -19.85 2.78
CA VAL A 81 3.04 -18.53 2.18
C VAL A 81 2.04 -18.56 1.02
N LEU A 82 1.08 -17.65 1.01
CA LEU A 82 0.09 -17.44 -0.05
C LEU A 82 0.46 -16.27 -0.95
N ARG A 83 0.86 -15.15 -0.32
CA ARG A 83 1.23 -13.91 -0.98
C ARG A 83 2.43 -13.33 -0.27
N VAL A 84 3.37 -12.80 -1.03
CA VAL A 84 4.40 -11.90 -0.54
C VAL A 84 4.29 -10.65 -1.39
N PHE A 85 4.21 -9.49 -0.75
CA PHE A 85 4.33 -8.23 -1.42
C PHE A 85 5.79 -8.01 -1.80
N ASP A 86 6.04 -7.76 -3.08
CA ASP A 86 7.34 -7.36 -3.59
C ASP A 86 7.22 -5.98 -4.21
N GLU A 87 7.89 -4.99 -3.61
CA GLU A 87 7.93 -3.61 -4.08
C GLU A 87 8.38 -3.50 -5.54
N LYS A 88 9.22 -4.42 -6.03
CA LYS A 88 9.67 -4.43 -7.44
C LYS A 88 8.54 -4.73 -8.42
N THR A 89 7.52 -5.44 -7.95
CA THR A 89 6.33 -5.80 -8.75
C THR A 89 5.19 -4.81 -8.58
N ALA A 90 5.28 -3.91 -7.60
CA ALA A 90 4.29 -2.88 -7.39
C ALA A 90 4.30 -1.90 -8.58
N PRO A 91 3.12 -1.45 -9.04
CA PRO A 91 3.05 -0.43 -10.09
C PRO A 91 3.75 0.83 -9.57
N LYS A 92 4.87 1.17 -10.19
CA LYS A 92 5.55 2.44 -9.93
C LYS A 92 4.60 3.56 -10.31
N VAL A 93 4.20 4.37 -9.33
CA VAL A 93 3.55 5.64 -9.60
C VAL A 93 4.60 6.47 -10.33
N ALA A 94 4.37 6.74 -11.61
CA ALA A 94 5.23 7.68 -12.33
C ALA A 94 5.16 9.00 -11.57
N GLU A 95 6.32 9.57 -11.22
CA GLU A 95 6.40 10.91 -10.66
C GLU A 95 5.51 11.84 -11.49
N ALA A 96 4.54 12.47 -10.83
CA ALA A 96 3.61 13.34 -11.53
C ALA A 96 4.43 14.44 -12.20
N LYS A 97 4.40 14.51 -13.54
CA LYS A 97 5.02 15.62 -14.26
C LYS A 97 4.28 16.89 -13.85
N ILE A 98 4.87 17.67 -12.96
CA ILE A 98 4.37 18.98 -12.59
C ILE A 98 4.40 19.84 -13.84
N SER A 99 3.24 20.32 -14.27
CA SER A 99 3.13 21.16 -15.47
C SER A 99 3.79 22.51 -15.24
N ASP A 100 4.34 23.11 -16.30
CA ASP A 100 4.89 24.45 -16.18
C ASP A 100 3.77 25.47 -15.88
N PRO A 101 3.98 26.42 -14.96
CA PRO A 101 3.00 27.42 -14.63
C PRO A 101 2.86 28.43 -15.78
N ILE A 102 1.62 28.82 -16.09
CA ILE A 102 1.31 29.80 -17.13
C ILE A 102 1.26 31.19 -16.48
N ILE A 103 2.13 32.09 -16.93
CA ILE A 103 2.13 33.49 -16.51
C ILE A 103 1.24 34.30 -17.45
N SER A 104 0.25 35.00 -16.89
CA SER A 104 -0.67 35.83 -17.68
C SER A 104 -1.01 37.14 -16.96
N HIS A 105 -1.43 38.15 -17.72
CA HIS A 105 -1.95 39.39 -17.18
C HIS A 105 -3.48 39.32 -17.12
N GLY A 106 -4.04 39.36 -15.90
CA GLY A 106 -5.48 39.22 -15.62
C GLY A 106 -6.29 40.51 -15.74
N GLY A 107 -5.70 41.59 -16.26
CA GLY A 107 -6.33 42.91 -16.39
C GLY A 107 -6.05 43.84 -15.21
N PRO A 108 -6.58 45.08 -15.22
CA PRO A 108 -6.19 46.14 -14.27
C PRO A 108 -6.42 45.81 -12.79
N ALA A 109 -7.45 45.00 -12.48
CA ALA A 109 -7.78 44.60 -11.11
C ALA A 109 -6.95 43.39 -10.62
N HIS A 110 -6.62 42.45 -11.50
CA HIS A 110 -5.93 41.21 -11.13
C HIS A 110 -4.42 41.22 -11.42
N LYS A 111 -3.94 42.24 -12.15
CA LYS A 111 -2.54 42.45 -12.55
C LYS A 111 -1.89 41.16 -13.09
N TRP A 112 -0.59 40.97 -12.88
CA TRP A 112 0.08 39.73 -13.24
C TRP A 112 -0.33 38.58 -12.30
N ARG A 113 -0.51 37.38 -12.87
CA ARG A 113 -0.91 36.15 -12.18
C ARG A 113 -0.20 34.93 -12.75
N PHE A 114 -0.10 33.87 -11.96
CA PHE A 114 0.34 32.56 -12.44
C PHE A 114 -0.73 31.50 -12.23
N ILE A 115 -0.83 30.60 -13.20
CA ILE A 115 -1.86 29.56 -13.31
C ILE A 115 -1.13 28.21 -13.35
N HIS A 116 -1.58 27.24 -12.58
CA HIS A 116 -1.07 25.87 -12.61
C HIS A 116 -2.24 24.90 -12.66
N ASN A 117 -2.18 23.86 -13.51
CA ASN A 117 -3.28 22.91 -13.73
C ASN A 117 -4.64 23.56 -14.05
N GLY A 118 -4.64 24.70 -14.74
CA GLY A 118 -5.86 25.42 -15.11
C GLY A 118 -6.45 26.33 -14.01
N GLU A 119 -5.86 26.35 -12.81
CA GLU A 119 -6.31 27.17 -11.69
C GLU A 119 -5.35 28.33 -11.42
N ILE A 120 -5.91 29.50 -11.07
CA ILE A 120 -5.12 30.66 -10.66
C ILE A 120 -4.61 30.41 -9.24
N VAL A 121 -3.32 30.16 -9.11
CA VAL A 121 -2.69 29.92 -7.81
C VAL A 121 -2.47 31.23 -7.06
N GLN A 122 -2.00 32.27 -7.78
CA GLN A 122 -1.78 33.60 -7.19
C GLN A 122 -1.88 34.70 -8.24
N HIS A 123 -2.41 35.86 -7.84
CA HIS A 123 -2.57 37.05 -8.68
C HIS A 123 -2.23 38.34 -7.90
N GLY A 124 -2.16 39.47 -8.61
CA GLY A 124 -1.91 40.78 -8.03
C GLY A 124 -0.45 41.24 -8.09
N PHE A 125 0.41 40.58 -8.86
CA PHE A 125 1.81 40.99 -9.00
C PHE A 125 1.93 42.25 -9.87
N ASP A 126 2.78 43.19 -9.45
CA ASP A 126 3.01 44.43 -10.17
C ASP A 126 3.83 44.24 -11.46
N THR A 127 4.67 43.20 -11.51
CA THR A 127 5.50 42.89 -12.69
C THR A 127 5.45 41.42 -13.07
N LYS A 128 5.79 41.12 -14.33
CA LYS A 128 5.85 39.76 -14.88
C LYS A 128 6.91 38.92 -14.16
N GLU A 129 8.06 39.52 -13.85
CA GLU A 129 9.19 38.88 -13.19
C GLU A 129 8.87 38.54 -11.73
N ALA A 130 8.00 39.31 -11.06
CA ALA A 130 7.51 38.98 -9.73
C ALA A 130 6.60 37.73 -9.76
N ALA A 131 5.71 37.63 -10.76
CA ALA A 131 4.87 36.47 -10.97
C ALA A 131 5.68 35.21 -11.34
N GLU A 132 6.70 35.35 -12.21
CA GLU A 132 7.60 34.25 -12.60
C GLU A 132 8.40 33.70 -11.39
N ARG A 133 8.94 34.58 -10.53
CA ARG A 133 9.65 34.14 -9.32
C ARG A 133 8.73 33.44 -8.33
N ALA A 134 7.50 33.91 -8.15
CA ALA A 134 6.54 33.27 -7.28
C ALA A 134 6.12 31.89 -7.82
N ALA A 135 5.89 31.79 -9.14
CA ALA A 135 5.59 30.55 -9.81
C ALA A 135 6.74 29.54 -9.69
N GLY A 136 8.00 29.98 -9.83
CA GLY A 136 9.17 29.13 -9.63
C GLY A 136 9.25 28.53 -8.22
N LYS A 137 9.08 29.36 -7.18
CA LYS A 137 9.04 28.90 -5.78
C LYS A 137 7.90 27.90 -5.52
N TYR A 138 6.74 28.14 -6.12
CA TYR A 138 5.60 27.24 -6.01
C TYR A 138 5.89 25.86 -6.63
N ILE A 139 6.53 25.83 -7.80
CA ILE A 139 6.93 24.58 -8.45
C ILE A 139 8.04 23.86 -7.67
N GLU A 140 8.98 24.59 -7.07
CA GLU A 140 10.00 24.01 -6.19
C GLU A 140 9.39 23.38 -4.94
N LEU A 141 8.39 24.03 -4.33
CA LEU A 141 7.64 23.47 -3.21
C LEU A 141 6.95 22.15 -3.61
N LEU A 142 6.30 22.11 -4.79
CA LEU A 142 5.65 20.91 -5.30
C LEU A 142 6.62 19.77 -5.67
N LYS A 143 7.90 20.07 -5.90
CA LYS A 143 8.95 19.07 -6.18
C LYS A 143 9.65 18.57 -4.91
N GLY A 144 9.53 19.31 -3.80
CA GLY A 144 10.30 19.11 -2.57
C GLY A 144 9.51 18.48 -1.42
N GLU A 145 8.22 18.19 -1.61
CA GLU A 145 7.37 17.35 -0.77
C GLU A 145 7.10 16.00 -1.46
#